data_AF-A0AA44Q5W1-F1
#
_entry.id   AF-A0AA44Q5W1-F1
#
_cell.length_a   1.000
_cell.length_b   1.000
_cell.length_c   1.000
_cell.angle_alpha   90.00
_cell.angle_beta   90.00
_cell.angle_gamma   90.00
#
_symmetry.space_group_name_H-M   'P 1'
#
loop_
_entity.id
_entity.type
_entity.pdbx_description
1 polymer ?
#
loop_
_entity_poly.entity_id
_entity_poly.type
_entity_poly.pdbx_seq_one_letter_code
_entity_poly.pdbx_strand_id
1 'polypeptide(L)' 'LGIEVKPTLNLAQMMKQKDESVSGLTKGIEFLFRKNKVDWIKGWGHIDGPGKVSVTGDQGSRIELTAKDIVIATG' A
#
# COMPACT_ATOMS: atom_id res chain seq x y z
N LEU A 1 47.41 3.57 23.34
CA LEU A 1 46.00 3.55 22.90
C LEU A 1 45.89 4.39 21.64
N GLY A 2 45.75 3.76 20.48
CA GLY A 2 45.88 4.42 19.18
C GLY A 2 45.27 3.54 18.10
N ILE A 3 43.94 3.40 18.13
CA ILE A 3 43.21 2.79 17.03
C ILE A 3 42.41 3.90 16.37
N GLU A 4 42.77 4.19 15.11
CA GLU A 4 42.10 5.12 14.23
C GLU A 4 41.36 4.31 13.15
N VAL A 5 40.08 4.59 12.93
CA VAL A 5 39.25 3.87 11.96
C VAL A 5 38.50 4.88 11.09
N LYS A 6 38.46 4.64 9.77
CA LYS A 6 37.60 5.37 8.82
C LYS A 6 36.40 4.52 8.45
N PRO A 7 35.19 4.79 8.97
CA PRO A 7 34.00 4.06 8.59
C PRO A 7 33.59 4.38 7.16
N THR A 8 33.10 3.38 6.43
CA THR A 8 32.48 3.52 5.12
C THR A 8 31.03 3.08 5.18
N LEU A 9 30.18 3.73 4.40
CA LEU A 9 28.75 3.44 4.39
C LEU A 9 28.42 2.42 3.30
N ASN A 10 27.74 1.34 3.68
CA ASN A 10 27.17 0.39 2.72
C ASN A 10 25.72 0.79 2.39
N LEU A 11 25.57 1.66 1.39
CA LEU A 11 24.27 2.13 0.94
C LEU A 11 23.38 1.01 0.37
N ALA A 12 23.98 -0.01 -0.26
CA ALA A 12 23.22 -1.13 -0.79
C ALA A 12 22.53 -1.92 0.33
N GLN A 13 23.24 -2.18 1.43
CA GLN A 13 22.67 -2.85 2.60
C GLN A 13 21.60 -1.98 3.28
N MET A 14 21.82 -0.66 3.36
CA MET A 14 20.85 0.27 3.92
C MET A 14 19.54 0.29 3.12
N MET A 15 19.63 0.35 1.79
CA MET A 15 18.45 0.32 0.91
C MET A 15 17.71 -1.02 1.00
N LYS A 16 18.44 -2.13 1.09
CA LYS A 16 17.85 -3.45 1.30
C LYS A 16 17.03 -3.51 2.59
N GLN A 17 17.58 -3.02 3.70
CA GLN A 17 16.87 -2.99 4.98
C GLN A 17 15.61 -2.09 4.93
N LYS A 18 15.69 -0.97 4.21
CA LYS A 18 14.53 -0.11 3.96
C LYS A 18 13.44 -0.87 3.20
N ASP A 19 13.79 -1.57 2.12
CA ASP A 19 12.83 -2.32 1.31
C ASP A 19 12.21 -3.50 2.10
N GLU A 20 13.00 -4.18 2.93
CA GLU A 20 12.51 -5.22 3.86
C GLU A 20 11.49 -4.64 4.86
N SER A 21 11.78 -3.47 5.43
CA SER A 21 10.88 -2.80 6.37
C SER A 21 9.56 -2.39 5.70
N VAL A 22 9.63 -1.79 4.50
CA VAL A 22 8.46 -1.40 3.71
C VAL A 22 7.62 -2.63 3.35
N SER A 23 8.26 -3.73 2.93
CA SER A 23 7.58 -4.98 2.60
C SER A 23 6.89 -5.61 3.81
N GLY A 24 7.53 -5.60 4.97
CA GLY A 24 6.94 -6.10 6.22
C GLY A 24 5.69 -5.33 6.63
N LEU A 25 5.76 -3.99 6.62
CA LEU A 25 4.65 -3.13 7.03
C LEU A 25 3.46 -3.22 6.06
N THR A 26 3.72 -3.18 4.76
CA THR A 26 2.67 -3.27 3.73
C THR A 26 1.91 -4.59 3.78
N LYS A 27 2.60 -5.71 4.01
CA LYS A 27 1.97 -7.02 4.25
C LYS A 27 1.18 -7.05 5.55
N GLY A 28 1.64 -6.36 6.60
CA GLY A 28 0.91 -6.22 7.85
C GLY A 28 -0.46 -5.58 7.67
N ILE A 29 -0.57 -4.55 6.82
CA ILE A 29 -1.86 -3.91 6.50
C ILE A 29 -2.79 -4.87 5.76
N GLU A 30 -2.29 -5.62 4.78
CA GLU A 30 -3.08 -6.63 4.09
C GLU A 30 -3.64 -7.68 5.06
N PHE A 31 -2.82 -8.14 6.01
CA PHE A 31 -3.26 -9.05 7.05
C PHE A 31 -4.38 -8.44 7.92
N LEU A 32 -4.23 -7.17 8.32
CA LEU A 32 -5.25 -6.47 9.11
C LEU A 32 -6.57 -6.32 8.34
N PHE A 33 -6.54 -6.05 7.04
CA PHE A 33 -7.77 -5.98 6.23
C PHE A 33 -8.49 -7.32 6.21
N ARG A 34 -7.76 -8.41 5.94
CA ARG A 34 -8.32 -9.77 5.96
C ARG A 34 -8.90 -10.13 7.34
N LYS A 35 -8.17 -9.82 8.42
CA LYS A 35 -8.61 -10.08 9.80
C LYS A 35 -9.92 -9.35 10.13
N ASN A 36 -10.08 -8.12 9.65
CA ASN A 36 -11.27 -7.31 9.90
C ASN A 36 -12.36 -7.48 8.84
N LYS A 37 -12.25 -8.46 7.93
CA LYS A 37 -13.22 -8.73 6.85
C LYS A 37 -13.43 -7.54 5.93
N VAL A 38 -12.37 -6.77 5.69
CA VAL A 38 -12.37 -5.67 4.72
C VAL A 38 -12.01 -6.22 3.35
N ASP A 39 -12.89 -6.00 2.37
CA ASP A 39 -12.62 -6.38 0.99
C ASP A 39 -11.62 -5.43 0.35
N TRP A 40 -10.47 -5.98 -0.05
CA TRP A 40 -9.42 -5.20 -0.70
C TRP A 40 -9.56 -5.29 -2.22
N ILE A 41 -10.10 -4.24 -2.82
CA ILE A 41 -10.29 -4.13 -4.27
C ILE A 41 -9.14 -3.32 -4.84
N LYS A 42 -8.31 -3.97 -5.67
CA LYS A 42 -7.14 -3.35 -6.29
C LYS A 42 -7.53 -2.74 -7.63
N GLY A 43 -7.26 -1.45 -7.79
CA GLY A 43 -7.47 -0.73 -9.04
C GLY A 43 -7.63 0.77 -8.79
N TRP A 44 -7.97 1.48 -9.86
CA TRP A 44 -8.25 2.91 -9.81
C TRP A 44 -9.72 3.16 -9.51
N GLY A 45 -10.01 3.80 -8.38
CA GLY A 45 -11.37 4.13 -7.96
C GLY A 45 -11.85 5.45 -8.56
N HIS A 46 -13.06 5.45 -9.12
CA HIS A 46 -13.77 6.61 -9.63
C HIS A 46 -15.15 6.73 -8.99
N ILE A 47 -15.59 7.95 -8.66
CA ILE A 47 -16.95 8.19 -8.17
C ILE A 47 -17.81 8.57 -9.38
N ASP A 48 -18.67 7.65 -9.82
CA ASP A 48 -19.57 7.85 -10.97
C ASP A 48 -20.84 8.64 -10.60
N GLY A 49 -21.09 8.84 -9.30
CA GLY A 49 -22.24 9.60 -8.81
C GLY A 49 -22.56 9.26 -7.35
N PRO A 50 -23.67 9.79 -6.79
CA PRO A 50 -24.06 9.54 -5.41
C PRO A 50 -24.17 8.04 -5.11
N GLY A 51 -23.37 7.55 -4.17
CA GLY A 51 -23.36 6.16 -3.74
C GLY A 51 -22.83 5.14 -4.76
N LYS A 52 -22.24 5.58 -5.87
CA LYS A 52 -21.70 4.70 -6.91
C LYS A 52 -20.21 4.94 -7.12
N VAL A 53 -19.43 3.87 -7.01
CA VAL A 53 -17.99 3.87 -7.25
C VAL A 53 -17.66 2.79 -8.25
N SER A 54 -16.90 3.12 -9.30
CA SER A 54 -16.28 2.12 -10.16
C SER A 54 -14.81 1.95 -9.85
N VAL A 55 -14.33 0.72 -9.97
CA VAL A 55 -12.91 0.40 -9.82
C VAL A 55 -12.41 -0.23 -11.10
N THR A 56 -11.40 0.38 -11.71
CA THR A 56 -10.73 -0.16 -12.91
C THR A 56 -9.46 -0.89 -12.48
N GLY A 57 -9.44 -2.21 -12.64
CA GLY A 57 -8.26 -3.03 -12.40
C GLY A 57 -7.21 -2.92 -13.51
N ASP A 58 -6.01 -3.46 -13.27
CA ASP A 58 -4.86 -3.36 -14.18
C ASP A 58 -5.09 -3.96 -15.57
N GLN A 59 -6.08 -4.85 -15.72
CA GLN A 59 -6.44 -5.48 -17.00
C GLN A 59 -7.63 -4.78 -17.69
N GLY A 60 -8.01 -3.58 -17.25
CA GLY A 60 -9.15 -2.84 -17.80
C GLY A 60 -10.52 -3.38 -17.36
N SER A 61 -10.54 -4.38 -16.46
CA SER A 61 -11.78 -4.85 -15.85
C SER A 61 -12.38 -3.74 -14.97
N ARG A 62 -13.66 -3.43 -15.19
CA ARG A 62 -14.39 -2.43 -14.42
C ARG A 62 -15.37 -3.14 -13.49
N ILE A 63 -15.28 -2.84 -12.21
CA ILE A 63 -16.19 -3.32 -11.18
C ILE A 63 -17.00 -2.12 -10.70
N GLU A 64 -18.32 -2.25 -10.66
CA GLU A 64 -19.21 -1.24 -10.07
C GLU A 64 -19.59 -1.65 -8.65
N LEU A 65 -19.51 -0.70 -7.73
CA LEU A 65 -19.81 -0.86 -6.32
C LEU A 65 -20.85 0.19 -5.92
N THR A 66 -21.83 -0.25 -5.15
CA THR A 66 -22.79 0.65 -4.51
C THR A 66 -22.44 0.76 -3.02
N ALA A 67 -22.30 1.99 -2.53
CA ALA A 67 -21.99 2.28 -1.14
C ALA A 67 -22.97 3.32 -0.61
N LYS A 68 -23.37 3.18 0.66
CA LYS A 68 -24.19 4.19 1.34
C LYS A 68 -23.37 5.44 1.66
N ASP A 69 -22.18 5.22 2.20
CA ASP A 69 -21.26 6.26 2.65
C ASP A 69 -19.91 6.06 1.95
N ILE A 70 -19.29 7.15 1.50
CA ILE A 70 -18.01 7.14 0.76
C ILE A 70 -17.03 8.06 1.46
N VAL A 71 -15.84 7.56 1.78
CA VAL A 71 -14.73 8.31 2.39
C VAL A 71 -13.59 8.42 1.38
N ILE A 72 -13.14 9.64 1.09
CA ILE A 72 -12.05 9.92 0.14
C ILE A 72 -10.73 10.04 0.91
N ALA A 73 -9.77 9.19 0.57
CA ALA A 73 -8.44 9.12 1.19
C ALA A 73 -7.34 8.90 0.13
N THR A 74 -7.34 9.70 -0.93
CA THR A 74 -6.47 9.52 -2.12
C THR A 74 -5.07 10.11 -1.99
N GLY A 75 -4.67 10.61 -0.82
CA GLY A 75 -3.37 11.21 -0.56
C GLY A 75 -3.25 11.71 0.87
#